data_AF-A0A3M8G7V5-F1
#
_entry.id   AF-A0A3M8G7V5-F1
#
_cell.length_a   1.000
_cell.length_b   1.000
_cell.length_c   1.000
_cell.angle_alpha   90.00
_cell.angle_beta   90.00
_cell.angle_gamma   90.00
#
_symmetry.space_group_name_H-M   'P 1'
#
loop_
_entity.id
_entity.type
_entity.pdbx_description
1 polymer ?
#
loop_
_entity_poly.entity_id
_entity_poly.type
_entity_poly.pdbx_seq_one_letter_code
_entity_poly.pdbx_strand_id
1 'polypeptide(L)'
;MKQNIGIEINMKDNERIVMIEPEPKLKEFLKTQTEKNHTYYLTKFIGGEKNYQIAYKAVEDAMEKSLPDDIKDRCSYCKGEGDEVGDKACGKYILQMQLTFMIASSEFINLIFRNRFIYDDKPKLQKLTIKFFDCLKFIKNEGKMYFELDKMCRYTLSSGFLTLSQMFAKSDTLKSYQIINNTLNDIHEKEVQNKVLQNKDEDYLDLQKEFFEGKLRYYREKIFIEEKEQPKRLKKKGKGKSTSIPQYALYYYYLQQSGDFGYFENHPNGKLRAIDKLIEKEDLKTTTKYFQKVYNKLAHYATNRIAKNQVANIDFVANTMLIGFPKAKKIALIELQEAKTKLR
;
A
#
# COMPACT_ATOMS: atom_id res chain seq x y z
N MET A 1 -22.33 14.72 -10.43
CA MET A 1 -22.82 14.74 -11.83
C MET A 1 -22.01 13.71 -12.60
N LYS A 2 -22.61 12.73 -13.26
CA LYS A 2 -21.85 11.77 -14.10
C LYS A 2 -21.26 12.55 -15.28
N GLN A 3 -19.94 12.67 -15.34
CA GLN A 3 -19.26 13.29 -16.49
C GLN A 3 -19.10 12.23 -17.58
N ASN A 4 -19.99 12.28 -18.57
CA ASN A 4 -19.83 11.55 -19.81
C ASN A 4 -19.01 12.43 -20.76
N ILE A 5 -17.93 11.90 -21.31
CA ILE A 5 -17.04 12.65 -22.20
C ILE A 5 -17.11 12.04 -23.59
N GLY A 6 -17.35 12.88 -24.60
CA GLY A 6 -17.42 12.48 -26.00
C GLY A 6 -17.14 13.66 -26.90
N ILE A 7 -16.77 13.38 -28.15
CA ILE A 7 -16.62 14.39 -29.19
C ILE A 7 -17.89 14.41 -30.03
N GLU A 8 -18.42 15.61 -30.23
CA GLU A 8 -19.45 15.88 -31.21
C GLU A 8 -18.87 16.81 -32.27
N ILE A 9 -18.90 16.37 -33.53
CA ILE A 9 -18.48 17.21 -34.65
C ILE A 9 -19.72 17.98 -35.10
N ASN A 10 -19.64 19.31 -35.11
CA ASN A 10 -20.66 20.16 -35.72
C ASN A 10 -20.25 20.48 -37.15
N MET A 11 -20.89 19.80 -38.11
CA MET A 11 -20.75 20.08 -39.54
C MET A 11 -22.06 20.64 -40.07
N LYS A 12 -21.98 21.67 -40.92
CA LYS A 12 -23.11 22.19 -41.70
C LYS A 12 -23.43 21.28 -42.89
N ASP A 13 -24.63 21.38 -43.44
CA ASP A 13 -25.13 20.51 -44.52
C ASP A 13 -24.26 20.51 -45.80
N ASN A 14 -23.46 21.57 -46.02
CA ASN A 14 -22.61 21.72 -47.20
C ASN A 14 -21.14 21.37 -46.94
N GLU A 15 -20.78 21.00 -45.70
CA GLU A 15 -19.40 20.68 -45.33
C GLU A 15 -19.13 19.20 -45.61
N ARG A 16 -17.96 18.92 -46.18
CA ARG A 16 -17.52 17.54 -46.49
C ARG A 16 -16.26 17.20 -45.71
N ILE A 17 -16.14 15.93 -45.34
CA ILE A 17 -14.91 15.40 -44.76
C ILE A 17 -13.91 15.24 -45.90
N VAL A 18 -12.82 15.99 -45.85
CA VAL A 18 -11.73 15.90 -46.82
C VAL A 18 -10.62 15.06 -46.23
N MET A 19 -10.25 14.00 -46.94
CA MET A 19 -9.06 13.21 -46.61
C MET A 19 -7.85 13.89 -47.24
N ILE A 20 -6.91 14.33 -46.41
CA ILE A 20 -5.64 14.88 -46.87
C ILE A 20 -4.64 13.73 -46.94
N GLU A 21 -4.23 13.35 -48.14
CA GLU A 21 -3.14 12.38 -48.31
C GLU A 21 -1.82 13.01 -47.83
N PRO A 22 -1.16 12.44 -46.82
CA PRO A 22 0.14 12.93 -46.38
C PRO A 22 1.18 12.66 -47.46
N GLU A 23 2.07 13.63 -47.67
CA GLU A 23 3.22 13.45 -48.57
C GLU A 23 4.02 12.19 -48.20
N PRO A 24 4.66 11.48 -49.16
CA PRO A 24 5.36 10.22 -48.90
C PRO A 24 6.36 10.31 -47.73
N LYS A 25 7.10 11.42 -47.62
CA LYS A 25 8.04 11.67 -46.52
C LYS A 25 7.35 11.77 -45.16
N LEU A 26 6.22 12.47 -45.10
CA LEU A 26 5.43 12.57 -43.88
C LEU A 26 4.80 11.22 -43.53
N LYS A 27 4.33 10.46 -44.52
CA LYS A 27 3.78 9.10 -44.34
C LYS A 27 4.83 8.14 -43.76
N GLU A 28 6.06 8.21 -44.24
CA GLU A 28 7.18 7.41 -43.75
C GLU A 28 7.63 7.85 -42.34
N PHE A 29 7.74 9.17 -42.11
CA PHE A 29 7.97 9.71 -40.77
C PHE A 29 6.90 9.26 -39.77
N LEU A 30 5.62 9.38 -40.11
CA LEU A 30 4.51 8.96 -39.25
C LEU A 30 4.56 7.46 -38.97
N LYS A 31 4.90 6.61 -39.95
CA LYS A 31 5.10 5.16 -39.72
C LYS A 31 6.17 4.88 -38.66
N THR A 32 7.31 5.58 -38.72
CA THR A 32 8.39 5.40 -37.74
C THR A 32 8.03 5.89 -36.33
N GLN A 33 7.10 6.84 -36.22
CA GLN A 33 6.66 7.40 -34.93
C GLN A 33 5.46 6.65 -34.31
N THR A 34 4.75 5.81 -35.07
CA THR A 34 3.43 5.27 -34.68
C THR A 34 3.41 3.77 -34.34
N GLU A 35 4.56 3.08 -34.32
CA GLU A 35 4.60 1.64 -33.98
C GLU A 35 3.94 1.30 -32.63
N LYS A 36 3.99 2.24 -31.67
CA LYS A 36 3.41 2.08 -30.32
C LYS A 36 2.28 3.08 -30.06
N ASN A 37 1.27 3.03 -30.92
CA ASN A 37 0.04 3.82 -30.76
C ASN A 37 -0.93 3.18 -29.74
N HIS A 38 -2.11 3.79 -29.57
CA HIS A 38 -3.12 3.30 -28.63
C HIS A 38 -3.60 1.87 -28.96
N THR A 39 -3.76 1.53 -30.24
CA THR A 39 -4.09 0.18 -30.70
C THR A 39 -3.05 -0.84 -30.24
N TYR A 40 -1.76 -0.56 -30.46
CA TYR A 40 -0.67 -1.43 -30.02
C TYR A 40 -0.75 -1.75 -28.52
N TYR A 41 -0.96 -0.72 -27.69
CA TYR A 41 -1.01 -0.91 -26.24
C TYR A 41 -2.29 -1.62 -25.79
N LEU A 42 -3.45 -1.27 -26.33
CA LEU A 42 -4.70 -1.98 -26.01
C LEU A 42 -4.63 -3.45 -26.42
N THR A 43 -4.07 -3.76 -27.59
CA THR A 43 -3.81 -5.14 -28.04
C THR A 43 -2.94 -5.88 -27.04
N LYS A 44 -1.85 -5.27 -26.59
CA LYS A 44 -0.97 -5.88 -25.60
C LYS A 44 -1.66 -6.07 -24.26
N PHE A 45 -2.42 -5.08 -23.79
CA PHE A 45 -3.03 -5.09 -22.46
C PHE A 45 -4.18 -6.08 -22.35
N ILE A 46 -4.99 -6.24 -23.41
CA ILE A 46 -6.12 -7.19 -23.44
C ILE A 46 -5.69 -8.66 -23.64
N GLY A 47 -4.39 -8.90 -23.83
CA GLY A 47 -3.82 -10.24 -23.94
C GLY A 47 -3.66 -10.74 -25.38
N GLY A 48 -3.53 -9.84 -26.36
CA GLY A 48 -3.14 -10.16 -27.73
C GLY A 48 -4.18 -9.82 -28.80
N GLU A 49 -3.76 -9.95 -30.05
CA GLU A 49 -4.49 -9.51 -31.24
C GLU A 49 -5.90 -10.11 -31.33
N LYS A 50 -6.05 -11.40 -31.09
CA LYS A 50 -7.35 -12.09 -31.15
C LYS A 50 -8.38 -11.45 -30.21
N ASN A 51 -7.99 -11.14 -28.98
CA ASN A 51 -8.90 -10.54 -27.99
C ASN A 51 -9.23 -9.08 -28.35
N TYR A 52 -8.24 -8.35 -28.88
CA TYR A 52 -8.46 -6.99 -29.36
C TYR A 52 -9.46 -6.96 -30.51
N GLN A 53 -9.30 -7.83 -31.51
CA GLN A 53 -10.22 -7.92 -32.64
C GLN A 53 -11.64 -8.26 -32.22
N ILE A 54 -11.82 -9.14 -31.22
CA ILE A 54 -13.15 -9.43 -30.66
C ILE A 54 -13.75 -8.17 -30.00
N ALA A 55 -12.99 -7.48 -29.16
CA ALA A 55 -13.46 -6.29 -28.45
C ALA A 55 -13.74 -5.13 -29.41
N TYR A 56 -12.86 -4.90 -30.37
CA TYR A 56 -12.98 -3.82 -31.34
C TYR A 56 -14.12 -4.08 -32.32
N LYS A 57 -14.34 -5.33 -32.76
CA LYS A 57 -15.53 -5.68 -33.54
C LYS A 57 -16.82 -5.38 -32.78
N ALA A 58 -16.88 -5.66 -31.48
CA ALA A 58 -18.04 -5.30 -30.67
C ALA A 58 -18.25 -3.77 -30.57
N VAL A 59 -17.15 -2.99 -30.59
CA VAL A 59 -17.20 -1.53 -30.69
C VAL A 59 -17.75 -1.10 -32.06
N GLU A 60 -17.24 -1.66 -33.16
CA GLU A 60 -17.72 -1.36 -34.52
C GLU A 60 -19.20 -1.70 -34.69
N ASP A 61 -19.64 -2.88 -34.24
CA ASP A 61 -21.04 -3.30 -34.25
C ASP A 61 -21.93 -2.34 -33.45
N ALA A 62 -21.41 -1.80 -32.33
CA ALA A 62 -22.13 -0.82 -31.51
C ALA A 62 -22.15 0.57 -32.15
N MET A 63 -21.07 0.98 -32.83
CA MET A 63 -21.02 2.19 -33.63
C MET A 63 -22.07 2.14 -34.74
N GLU A 64 -22.15 1.05 -35.51
CA GLU A 64 -23.13 0.90 -36.59
C GLU A 64 -24.57 0.98 -36.05
N LYS A 65 -24.87 0.30 -34.95
CA LYS A 65 -26.20 0.33 -34.29
C LYS A 65 -26.56 1.69 -33.68
N SER A 66 -25.58 2.56 -33.48
CA SER A 66 -25.80 3.90 -32.92
C SER A 66 -26.20 4.91 -33.98
N LEU A 67 -25.92 4.63 -35.27
CA LEU A 67 -26.19 5.56 -36.37
C LEU A 67 -27.69 5.89 -36.49
N PRO A 68 -28.04 7.09 -36.99
CA PRO A 68 -29.41 7.40 -37.37
C PRO A 68 -29.97 6.39 -38.39
N ASP A 69 -31.20 5.94 -38.19
CA ASP A 69 -31.84 4.88 -39.00
C ASP A 69 -31.92 5.25 -40.50
N ASP A 70 -32.11 6.54 -40.77
CA ASP A 70 -32.27 7.15 -42.09
C ASP A 70 -30.95 7.43 -42.82
N ILE A 71 -29.80 7.14 -42.20
CA ILE A 71 -28.49 7.51 -42.75
C ILE A 71 -28.18 6.78 -44.05
N LYS A 72 -28.64 5.53 -44.20
CA LYS A 72 -28.48 4.74 -45.43
C LYS A 72 -29.30 5.37 -46.57
N ASP A 73 -30.50 5.85 -46.25
CA ASP A 73 -31.42 6.47 -47.21
C ASP A 73 -30.96 7.85 -47.67
N ARG A 74 -30.06 8.52 -46.94
CA ARG A 74 -29.48 9.83 -47.32
C ARG A 74 -28.04 9.74 -47.83
N CYS A 75 -27.45 8.54 -47.91
CA CYS A 75 -26.05 8.36 -48.28
C CYS A 75 -25.88 8.18 -49.79
N SER A 76 -25.33 9.19 -50.47
CA SER A 76 -25.05 9.14 -51.92
C SER A 76 -24.12 7.97 -52.30
N TYR A 77 -23.11 7.67 -51.46
CA TYR A 77 -22.26 6.50 -51.66
C TYR A 77 -23.05 5.17 -51.59
N CYS A 78 -23.99 5.03 -50.65
CA CYS A 78 -24.81 3.82 -50.54
C CYS A 78 -25.83 3.67 -51.68
N LYS A 79 -26.21 4.78 -52.33
CA LYS A 79 -27.10 4.80 -53.50
C LYS A 79 -26.36 4.62 -54.83
N GLY A 80 -25.03 4.61 -54.82
CA GLY A 80 -24.23 4.61 -56.05
C GLY A 80 -24.24 5.95 -56.80
N GLU A 81 -24.63 7.03 -56.13
CA GLU A 81 -24.65 8.41 -56.66
C GLU A 81 -23.29 9.12 -56.46
N GLY A 82 -22.38 8.53 -55.70
CA GLY A 82 -21.01 9.02 -55.48
C GLY A 82 -20.04 7.86 -55.20
N ASP A 83 -18.76 8.08 -55.48
CA ASP A 83 -17.68 7.09 -55.37
C ASP A 83 -16.59 7.50 -54.37
N GLU A 84 -16.68 8.70 -53.78
CA GLU A 84 -15.70 9.21 -52.84
C GLU A 84 -16.04 8.84 -51.38
N VAL A 85 -15.01 8.73 -50.53
CA VAL A 85 -15.18 8.50 -49.08
C VAL A 85 -15.96 9.64 -48.42
N GLY A 86 -15.84 10.86 -48.96
CA GLY A 86 -16.58 12.04 -48.49
C GLY A 86 -18.09 11.96 -48.74
N ASP A 87 -18.55 11.11 -49.65
CA ASP A 87 -19.98 10.91 -49.97
C ASP A 87 -20.69 9.96 -48.99
N LYS A 88 -19.94 9.40 -48.03
CA LYS A 88 -20.49 8.58 -46.96
C LYS A 88 -21.15 9.46 -45.90
N ALA A 89 -22.48 9.49 -45.87
CA ALA A 89 -23.24 10.22 -44.83
C ALA A 89 -22.89 9.76 -43.40
N CYS A 90 -22.47 8.50 -43.22
CA CYS A 90 -22.02 7.98 -41.92
C CYS A 90 -20.62 8.44 -41.50
N GLY A 91 -19.81 9.03 -42.40
CA GLY A 91 -18.41 9.36 -42.17
C GLY A 91 -18.19 10.25 -40.96
N LYS A 92 -19.04 11.28 -40.79
CA LYS A 92 -19.01 12.20 -39.63
C LYS A 92 -19.19 11.47 -38.30
N TYR A 93 -20.18 10.59 -38.23
CA TYR A 93 -20.51 9.83 -37.02
C TYR A 93 -19.41 8.82 -36.68
N ILE A 94 -18.87 8.15 -37.70
CA ILE A 94 -17.75 7.23 -37.51
C ILE A 94 -16.52 8.00 -37.00
N LEU A 95 -16.20 9.14 -37.62
CA LEU A 95 -15.05 9.95 -37.24
C LEU A 95 -15.16 10.47 -35.79
N GLN A 96 -16.31 11.00 -35.37
CA GLN A 96 -16.47 11.50 -34.00
C GLN A 96 -16.35 10.39 -32.95
N MET A 97 -16.87 9.19 -33.25
CA MET A 97 -16.75 8.03 -32.36
C MET A 97 -15.31 7.52 -32.34
N GLN A 98 -14.62 7.46 -33.48
CA GLN A 98 -13.20 7.10 -33.54
C GLN A 98 -12.31 8.09 -32.76
N LEU A 99 -12.56 9.40 -32.87
CA LEU A 99 -11.84 10.40 -32.09
C LEU A 99 -12.08 10.22 -30.59
N THR A 100 -13.33 9.98 -30.18
CA THR A 100 -13.66 9.70 -28.78
C THR A 100 -12.96 8.43 -28.29
N PHE A 101 -12.94 7.36 -29.09
CA PHE A 101 -12.22 6.12 -28.78
C PHE A 101 -10.72 6.37 -28.60
N MET A 102 -10.11 7.10 -29.53
CA MET A 102 -8.69 7.41 -29.53
C MET A 102 -8.27 8.18 -28.28
N ILE A 103 -9.04 9.20 -27.89
CA ILE A 103 -8.75 10.01 -26.69
C ILE A 103 -8.92 9.15 -25.45
N ALA A 104 -10.05 8.46 -25.31
CA ALA A 104 -10.30 7.58 -24.16
C ALA A 104 -9.22 6.50 -24.02
N SER A 105 -8.80 5.89 -25.13
CA SER A 105 -7.74 4.87 -25.16
C SER A 105 -6.40 5.47 -24.73
N SER A 106 -6.03 6.63 -25.27
CA SER A 106 -4.77 7.30 -24.92
C SER A 106 -4.71 7.66 -23.43
N GLU A 107 -5.80 8.21 -22.88
CA GLU A 107 -5.87 8.55 -21.46
C GLU A 107 -5.87 7.33 -20.56
N PHE A 108 -6.56 6.25 -20.96
CA PHE A 108 -6.49 4.97 -20.25
C PHE A 108 -5.04 4.44 -20.21
N ILE A 109 -4.33 4.46 -21.33
CA ILE A 109 -2.92 4.02 -21.41
C ILE A 109 -2.03 4.90 -20.52
N ASN A 110 -2.20 6.22 -20.56
CA ASN A 110 -1.47 7.15 -19.70
C ASN A 110 -1.70 6.83 -18.21
N LEU A 111 -2.94 6.54 -17.84
CA LEU A 111 -3.31 6.16 -16.49
C LEU A 111 -2.66 4.83 -16.08
N ILE A 112 -2.57 3.84 -16.98
CA ILE A 112 -1.84 2.59 -16.72
C ILE A 112 -0.34 2.84 -16.53
N PHE A 113 0.30 3.66 -17.38
CA PHE A 113 1.73 3.94 -17.25
C PHE A 113 2.09 4.71 -15.98
N ARG A 114 1.21 5.58 -15.51
CA ARG A 114 1.37 6.24 -14.20
C ARG A 114 1.21 5.27 -13.03
N ASN A 115 0.60 4.10 -13.26
CA ASN A 115 0.38 3.06 -12.27
C ASN A 115 1.17 1.79 -12.60
N ARG A 116 2.50 1.87 -12.50
CA ARG A 116 3.43 0.79 -12.85
C ARG A 116 3.06 -0.58 -12.24
N PHE A 117 2.56 -0.59 -11.01
CA PHE A 117 2.18 -1.85 -10.36
C PHE A 117 0.97 -2.54 -11.00
N ILE A 118 0.04 -1.77 -11.62
CA ILE A 118 -1.04 -2.35 -12.42
C ILE A 118 -0.47 -2.88 -13.74
N TYR A 119 0.43 -2.12 -14.37
CA TYR A 119 1.08 -2.52 -15.62
C TYR A 119 1.87 -3.84 -15.48
N ASP A 120 2.57 -4.02 -14.37
CA ASP A 120 3.38 -5.21 -14.12
C ASP A 120 2.52 -6.46 -13.79
N ASP A 121 1.28 -6.29 -13.33
CA ASP A 121 0.32 -7.37 -13.06
C ASP A 121 -0.54 -7.66 -14.31
N LYS A 122 -0.02 -8.50 -15.22
CA LYS A 122 -0.69 -8.82 -16.49
C LYS A 122 -2.15 -9.31 -16.32
N PRO A 123 -2.48 -10.24 -15.40
CA PRO A 123 -3.86 -10.65 -15.19
C PRO A 123 -4.80 -9.50 -14.77
N LYS A 124 -4.37 -8.60 -13.89
CA LYS A 124 -5.18 -7.44 -13.52
C LYS A 124 -5.28 -6.42 -14.64
N LEU A 125 -4.19 -6.16 -15.34
CA LEU A 125 -4.17 -5.26 -16.49
C LEU A 125 -5.16 -5.71 -17.56
N GLN A 126 -5.19 -7.02 -17.86
CA GLN A 126 -6.14 -7.59 -18.81
C GLN A 126 -7.60 -7.39 -18.36
N LYS A 127 -7.92 -7.70 -17.10
CA LYS A 127 -9.27 -7.48 -16.56
C LYS A 127 -9.67 -6.01 -16.60
N LEU A 128 -8.76 -5.10 -16.25
CA LEU A 128 -9.00 -3.67 -16.27
C LEU A 128 -9.18 -3.15 -17.72
N THR A 129 -8.46 -3.71 -18.68
CA THR A 129 -8.63 -3.38 -20.11
C THR A 129 -9.98 -3.83 -20.65
N ILE A 130 -10.49 -4.99 -20.23
CA ILE A 130 -11.87 -5.40 -20.55
C ILE A 130 -12.86 -4.37 -19.97
N LYS A 131 -12.63 -3.91 -18.73
CA LYS A 131 -13.45 -2.87 -18.09
C LYS A 131 -13.38 -1.51 -18.77
N PHE A 132 -12.29 -1.18 -19.46
CA PHE A 132 -12.21 0.00 -20.30
C PHE A 132 -13.26 -0.05 -21.43
N PHE A 133 -13.39 -1.18 -22.14
CA PHE A 133 -14.42 -1.34 -23.17
C PHE A 133 -15.85 -1.26 -22.60
N ASP A 134 -16.09 -1.79 -21.38
CA ASP A 134 -17.38 -1.67 -20.66
C ASP A 134 -17.78 -0.22 -20.31
N CYS A 135 -16.86 0.74 -20.44
CA CYS A 135 -17.09 2.17 -20.18
C CYS A 135 -17.48 2.95 -21.44
N LEU A 136 -17.41 2.34 -22.62
CA LEU A 136 -17.92 2.93 -23.86
C LEU A 136 -19.45 2.85 -23.88
N LYS A 137 -20.09 3.98 -24.14
CA LYS A 137 -21.55 4.13 -24.23
C LYS A 137 -21.91 4.67 -25.59
N PHE A 138 -22.93 4.10 -26.20
CA PHE A 138 -23.41 4.49 -27.52
C PHE A 138 -24.85 4.97 -27.38
N ILE A 139 -25.17 6.12 -27.98
CA ILE A 139 -26.54 6.61 -28.01
C ILE A 139 -27.17 6.20 -29.33
N LYS A 140 -28.22 5.38 -29.21
CA LYS A 140 -28.99 4.87 -30.34
C LYS A 140 -29.58 6.04 -31.13
N ASN A 141 -29.52 5.95 -32.46
CA ASN A 141 -30.03 6.92 -33.43
C ASN A 141 -29.39 8.31 -33.40
N GLU A 142 -28.28 8.50 -32.66
CA GLU A 142 -27.54 9.77 -32.64
C GLU A 142 -26.14 9.66 -33.25
N GLY A 143 -25.65 8.44 -33.47
CA GLY A 143 -24.30 8.15 -33.92
C GLY A 143 -23.23 8.68 -32.96
N LYS A 144 -23.56 8.82 -31.67
CA LYS A 144 -22.68 9.37 -30.64
C LYS A 144 -22.15 8.28 -29.73
N MET A 145 -20.90 8.43 -29.33
CA MET A 145 -20.25 7.62 -28.32
C MET A 145 -19.71 8.51 -27.19
N TYR A 146 -19.87 8.04 -25.95
CA TYR A 146 -19.32 8.67 -24.77
C TYR A 146 -18.53 7.66 -23.95
N PHE A 147 -17.59 8.17 -23.18
CA PHE A 147 -16.82 7.40 -22.22
C PHE A 147 -17.26 7.74 -20.79
N GLU A 148 -17.64 6.72 -20.01
CA GLU A 148 -17.96 6.86 -18.59
C GLU A 148 -16.68 7.01 -17.76
N LEU A 149 -16.12 8.23 -17.70
CA LEU A 149 -14.85 8.50 -17.02
C LEU A 149 -14.88 8.13 -15.53
N ASP A 150 -15.94 8.52 -14.81
CA ASP A 150 -16.09 8.21 -13.38
C ASP A 150 -16.01 6.69 -13.12
N LYS A 151 -16.69 5.90 -13.97
CA LYS A 151 -16.69 4.44 -13.89
C LYS A 151 -15.29 3.87 -14.14
N MET A 152 -14.57 4.38 -15.14
CA MET A 152 -13.19 3.98 -15.42
C MET A 152 -12.24 4.32 -14.26
N CYS A 153 -12.39 5.51 -13.66
CA CYS A 153 -11.61 5.93 -12.49
C CYS A 153 -11.85 4.99 -11.30
N ARG A 154 -13.11 4.60 -11.03
CA ARG A 154 -13.45 3.64 -9.97
C ARG A 154 -12.85 2.25 -10.23
N TYR A 155 -12.89 1.77 -11.47
CA TYR A 155 -12.26 0.49 -11.82
C TYR A 155 -10.75 0.52 -11.63
N THR A 156 -10.10 1.61 -12.06
CA THR A 156 -8.66 1.81 -11.86
C THR A 156 -8.31 1.85 -10.38
N LEU A 157 -9.07 2.62 -9.59
CA LEU A 157 -8.86 2.74 -8.14
C LEU A 157 -8.96 1.37 -7.46
N SER A 158 -9.99 0.59 -7.80
CA SER A 158 -10.18 -0.77 -7.31
C SER A 158 -9.00 -1.69 -7.69
N SER A 159 -8.55 -1.66 -8.94
CA SER A 159 -7.35 -2.40 -9.38
C SER A 159 -6.10 -1.96 -8.61
N GLY A 160 -5.95 -0.66 -8.34
CA GLY A 160 -4.88 -0.10 -7.51
C GLY A 160 -4.91 -0.66 -6.08
N PHE A 161 -6.06 -0.64 -5.41
CA PHE A 161 -6.24 -1.19 -4.06
C PHE A 161 -5.91 -2.68 -3.96
N LEU A 162 -6.29 -3.47 -4.98
CA LEU A 162 -5.95 -4.88 -5.02
C LEU A 162 -4.43 -5.10 -5.15
N THR A 163 -3.76 -4.26 -5.93
CA THR A 163 -2.31 -4.32 -6.10
C THR A 163 -1.57 -3.87 -4.84
N LEU A 164 -2.01 -2.79 -4.20
CA LEU A 164 -1.50 -2.38 -2.88
C LEU A 164 -1.68 -3.47 -1.84
N SER A 165 -2.84 -4.12 -1.81
CA SER A 165 -3.11 -5.23 -0.89
C SER A 165 -2.12 -6.38 -1.05
N GLN A 166 -1.78 -6.73 -2.30
CA GLN A 166 -0.77 -7.77 -2.58
C GLN A 166 0.64 -7.32 -2.20
N MET A 167 0.97 -6.05 -2.38
CA MET A 167 2.26 -5.50 -1.96
C MET A 167 2.41 -5.55 -0.44
N PHE A 168 1.40 -5.13 0.30
CA PHE A 168 1.40 -5.21 1.76
C PHE A 168 1.49 -6.66 2.24
N ALA A 169 0.77 -7.59 1.61
CA ALA A 169 0.82 -9.00 1.97
C ALA A 169 2.22 -9.63 1.79
N LYS A 170 3.04 -9.09 0.87
CA LYS A 170 4.42 -9.52 0.64
C LYS A 170 5.46 -8.74 1.45
N SER A 171 5.05 -7.71 2.17
CA SER A 171 5.94 -6.80 2.89
C SER A 171 5.95 -7.12 4.39
N ASP A 172 6.94 -6.59 5.09
CA ASP A 172 6.98 -6.64 6.55
C ASP A 172 5.73 -5.99 7.16
N THR A 173 5.15 -6.64 8.18
CA THR A 173 3.89 -6.23 8.81
C THR A 173 4.00 -4.83 9.40
N LEU A 174 5.10 -4.52 10.09
CA LEU A 174 5.31 -3.23 10.76
C LEU A 174 5.57 -2.11 9.74
N LYS A 175 6.36 -2.38 8.71
CA LYS A 175 6.56 -1.44 7.60
C LYS A 175 5.25 -1.14 6.86
N SER A 176 4.43 -2.16 6.61
CA SER A 176 3.12 -1.98 5.97
C SER A 176 2.19 -1.14 6.83
N TYR A 177 2.15 -1.40 8.14
CA TYR A 177 1.40 -0.61 9.11
C TYR A 177 1.82 0.87 9.11
N GLN A 178 3.13 1.15 9.13
CA GLN A 178 3.65 2.53 9.08
C GLN A 178 3.26 3.25 7.79
N ILE A 179 3.38 2.58 6.63
CA ILE A 179 2.99 3.15 5.34
C ILE A 179 1.49 3.48 5.34
N ILE A 180 0.64 2.54 5.76
CA ILE A 180 -0.82 2.75 5.81
C ILE A 180 -1.17 3.94 6.71
N ASN A 181 -0.54 4.02 7.89
CA ASN A 181 -0.81 5.10 8.84
C ASN A 181 -0.38 6.48 8.30
N ASN A 182 0.79 6.54 7.65
CA ASN A 182 1.25 7.78 7.02
C ASN A 182 0.31 8.20 5.87
N THR A 183 -0.12 7.25 5.03
CA THR A 183 -1.07 7.54 3.95
C THR A 183 -2.42 8.04 4.47
N LEU A 184 -2.92 7.50 5.59
CA LEU A 184 -4.14 8.02 6.23
C LEU A 184 -3.97 9.46 6.71
N ASN A 185 -2.81 9.78 7.32
CA ASN A 185 -2.51 11.16 7.70
C ASN A 185 -2.49 12.09 6.48
N ASP A 186 -1.85 11.68 5.38
CA ASP A 186 -1.80 12.47 4.14
C ASP A 186 -3.21 12.72 3.56
N ILE A 187 -4.10 11.72 3.63
CA ILE A 187 -5.50 11.84 3.20
C ILE A 187 -6.23 12.86 4.09
N HIS A 188 -6.07 12.77 5.41
CA HIS A 188 -6.67 13.72 6.34
C HIS A 188 -6.17 15.15 6.14
N GLU A 189 -4.87 15.34 5.88
CA GLU A 189 -4.31 16.65 5.57
C GLU A 189 -4.92 17.24 4.30
N LYS A 190 -5.14 16.41 3.26
CA LYS A 190 -5.85 16.83 2.04
C LYS A 190 -7.30 17.21 2.28
N GLU A 191 -8.04 16.43 3.08
CA GLU A 191 -9.43 16.77 3.46
C GLU A 191 -9.48 18.14 4.15
N VAL A 192 -8.54 18.41 5.06
CA VAL A 192 -8.43 19.71 5.74
C VAL A 192 -8.12 20.82 4.75
N GLN A 193 -7.15 20.61 3.85
CA GLN A 193 -6.81 21.58 2.81
C GLN A 193 -8.00 21.88 1.88
N ASN A 194 -8.74 20.86 1.45
CA ASN A 194 -9.92 21.05 0.62
C ASN A 194 -10.98 21.89 1.33
N LYS A 195 -11.24 21.61 2.61
CA LYS A 195 -12.18 22.39 3.43
C LYS A 195 -11.74 23.84 3.62
N VAL A 196 -10.45 24.07 3.85
CA VAL A 196 -9.87 25.42 4.01
C VAL A 196 -9.98 26.21 2.70
N LEU A 197 -9.69 25.56 1.56
CA LEU A 197 -9.71 26.19 0.24
C LEU A 197 -11.08 26.20 -0.42
N GLN A 198 -12.12 25.65 0.24
CA GLN A 198 -13.46 25.45 -0.32
C GLN A 198 -13.46 24.64 -1.63
N ASN A 199 -12.48 23.75 -1.79
CA ASN A 199 -12.50 22.77 -2.87
C ASN A 199 -13.53 21.70 -2.54
N LYS A 200 -14.23 21.18 -3.57
CA LYS A 200 -15.06 20.00 -3.39
C LYS A 200 -14.16 18.82 -3.05
N ASP A 201 -14.48 18.13 -1.96
CA ASP A 201 -13.88 16.83 -1.68
C ASP A 201 -14.18 15.89 -2.84
N GLU A 202 -13.14 15.21 -3.30
CA GLU A 202 -13.25 14.31 -4.43
C GLU A 202 -13.79 12.97 -3.92
N ASP A 203 -14.88 12.46 -4.50
CA ASP A 203 -15.61 11.23 -4.08
C ASP A 203 -14.70 10.00 -3.87
N TYR A 204 -13.48 10.01 -4.40
CA TYR A 204 -12.52 8.93 -4.25
C TYR A 204 -11.70 8.99 -2.95
N LEU A 205 -11.61 10.14 -2.27
CA LEU A 205 -10.87 10.26 -1.01
C LEU A 205 -11.53 9.41 0.07
N ASP A 206 -12.86 9.42 0.14
CA ASP A 206 -13.64 8.56 1.05
C ASP A 206 -13.36 7.08 0.80
N LEU A 207 -13.33 6.65 -0.46
CA LEU A 207 -13.03 5.26 -0.83
C LEU A 207 -11.60 4.86 -0.46
N GLN A 208 -10.62 5.76 -0.64
CA GLN A 208 -9.23 5.52 -0.22
C GLN A 208 -9.14 5.38 1.29
N LYS A 209 -9.80 6.27 2.02
CA LYS A 209 -9.84 6.26 3.48
C LYS A 209 -10.44 4.97 4.02
N GLU A 210 -11.61 4.57 3.54
CA GLU A 210 -12.27 3.33 3.95
C GLU A 210 -11.36 2.12 3.71
N PHE A 211 -10.70 2.05 2.55
CA PHE A 211 -9.73 1.00 2.24
C PHE A 211 -8.56 0.98 3.23
N PHE A 212 -7.90 2.12 3.46
CA PHE A 212 -6.72 2.19 4.32
C PHE A 212 -7.07 2.00 5.80
N GLU A 213 -8.21 2.50 6.29
CA GLU A 213 -8.69 2.23 7.65
C GLU A 213 -8.99 0.74 7.86
N GLY A 214 -9.58 0.09 6.87
CA GLY A 214 -9.77 -1.37 6.86
C GLY A 214 -8.43 -2.12 6.95
N LYS A 215 -7.43 -1.71 6.17
CA LYS A 215 -6.08 -2.30 6.23
C LYS A 215 -5.37 -2.00 7.55
N LEU A 216 -5.50 -0.79 8.09
CA LEU A 216 -4.90 -0.41 9.37
C LEU A 216 -5.41 -1.32 10.49
N ARG A 217 -6.73 -1.56 10.55
CA ARG A 217 -7.34 -2.50 11.51
C ARG A 217 -6.75 -3.90 11.38
N TYR A 218 -6.71 -4.43 10.16
CA TYR A 218 -6.14 -5.76 9.88
C TYR A 218 -4.67 -5.86 10.31
N TYR A 219 -3.82 -4.90 9.93
CA TYR A 219 -2.39 -4.95 10.26
C TYR A 219 -2.12 -4.72 11.75
N ARG A 220 -2.94 -3.90 12.43
CA ARG A 220 -2.87 -3.74 13.90
C ARG A 220 -3.15 -5.06 14.61
N GLU A 221 -4.20 -5.77 14.19
CA GLU A 221 -4.53 -7.08 14.74
C GLU A 221 -3.46 -8.12 14.40
N LYS A 222 -2.93 -8.10 13.17
CA LYS A 222 -1.84 -8.99 12.76
C LYS A 222 -0.57 -8.76 13.59
N ILE A 223 -0.18 -7.52 13.88
CA ILE A 223 0.94 -7.21 14.79
C ILE A 223 0.66 -7.76 16.19
N PHE A 224 -0.55 -7.55 16.70
CA PHE A 224 -0.94 -8.04 18.02
C PHE A 224 -0.90 -9.58 18.11
N ILE A 225 -1.36 -10.27 17.07
CA ILE A 225 -1.25 -11.72 16.95
C ILE A 225 0.22 -12.12 16.84
N GLU A 226 1.01 -11.50 15.97
CA GLU A 226 2.45 -11.77 15.84
C GLU A 226 3.22 -11.51 17.16
N GLU A 227 2.81 -10.55 17.98
CA GLU A 227 3.37 -10.29 19.32
C GLU A 227 2.95 -11.34 20.36
N LYS A 228 1.73 -11.88 20.25
CA LYS A 228 1.19 -12.91 21.16
C LYS A 228 1.57 -14.34 20.77
N GLU A 229 1.61 -14.61 19.47
CA GLU A 229 1.98 -15.87 18.81
C GLU A 229 3.46 -15.94 18.50
N GLN A 230 4.22 -14.83 18.64
CA GLN A 230 5.64 -14.95 18.90
C GLN A 230 5.73 -15.98 20.01
N PRO A 231 6.29 -17.18 19.75
CA PRO A 231 6.46 -18.13 20.82
C PRO A 231 7.18 -17.34 21.88
N LYS A 232 6.57 -17.19 23.09
CA LYS A 232 7.30 -16.82 24.31
C LYS A 232 8.59 -17.56 24.11
N ARG A 233 9.70 -16.88 23.75
CA ARG A 233 10.83 -17.59 23.18
C ARG A 233 11.08 -18.69 24.18
N LEU A 234 10.74 -19.94 23.82
CA LEU A 234 11.30 -21.09 24.47
C LEU A 234 12.70 -20.84 24.05
N LYS A 235 13.44 -20.15 24.93
CA LYS A 235 14.79 -19.72 24.69
C LYS A 235 15.37 -21.01 24.19
N LYS A 236 15.72 -21.06 22.89
CA LYS A 236 16.64 -22.08 22.43
C LYS A 236 17.67 -22.07 23.55
N LYS A 237 17.92 -23.22 24.16
CA LYS A 237 19.13 -23.45 24.94
C LYS A 237 20.29 -23.23 23.97
N GLY A 238 20.45 -22.00 23.49
CA GLY A 238 21.63 -21.50 22.85
C GLY A 238 22.64 -21.64 23.96
N LYS A 239 23.68 -22.40 23.65
CA LYS A 239 24.90 -22.52 24.45
C LYS A 239 25.14 -21.18 25.14
N GLY A 240 24.80 -21.13 26.44
CA GLY A 240 24.47 -19.88 27.10
C GLY A 240 25.69 -19.00 27.22
N LYS A 241 25.56 -17.72 26.85
CA LYS A 241 26.23 -16.69 27.66
C LYS A 241 25.61 -16.83 29.04
N SER A 242 26.35 -17.41 29.98
CA SER A 242 25.90 -17.52 31.37
C SER A 242 25.51 -16.13 31.86
N THR A 243 24.33 -16.02 32.49
CA THR A 243 23.92 -14.80 33.18
C THR A 243 25.04 -14.42 34.14
N SER A 244 25.53 -13.19 34.03
CA SER A 244 26.68 -12.73 34.80
C SER A 244 26.29 -12.46 36.25
N ILE A 245 27.26 -12.50 37.17
CA ILE A 245 27.02 -12.21 38.59
C ILE A 245 26.41 -10.81 38.83
N PRO A 246 26.83 -9.74 38.13
CA PRO A 246 26.16 -8.44 38.23
C PRO A 246 24.68 -8.47 37.85
N GLN A 247 24.30 -9.26 36.83
CA GLN A 247 22.89 -9.40 36.43
C GLN A 247 22.07 -10.10 37.52
N TYR A 248 22.60 -11.17 38.12
CA TYR A 248 21.94 -11.81 39.27
C TYR A 248 21.85 -10.88 40.48
N ALA A 249 22.92 -10.13 40.78
CA ALA A 249 22.91 -9.18 41.89
C ALA A 249 21.83 -8.09 41.72
N LEU A 250 21.71 -7.51 40.52
CA LEU A 250 20.64 -6.55 40.18
C LEU A 250 19.26 -7.20 40.25
N TYR A 251 19.11 -8.41 39.73
CA TYR A 251 17.83 -9.14 39.75
C TYR A 251 17.31 -9.31 41.17
N TYR A 252 18.12 -9.83 42.09
CA TYR A 252 17.70 -10.01 43.49
C TYR A 252 17.54 -8.69 44.23
N TYR A 253 18.31 -7.66 43.90
CA TYR A 253 18.10 -6.32 44.43
C TYR A 253 16.67 -5.82 44.10
N TYR A 254 16.26 -5.89 42.84
CA TYR A 254 14.94 -5.42 42.43
C TYR A 254 13.80 -6.24 43.03
N LEU A 255 13.97 -7.56 43.19
CA LEU A 255 12.99 -8.40 43.88
C LEU A 255 12.86 -8.06 45.37
N GLN A 256 13.97 -7.70 46.02
CA GLN A 256 13.92 -7.24 47.42
C GLN A 256 13.25 -5.88 47.56
N GLN A 257 13.51 -4.96 46.63
CA GLN A 257 12.87 -3.64 46.61
C GLN A 257 11.36 -3.73 46.33
N SER A 258 10.91 -4.71 45.54
CA SER A 258 9.48 -4.91 45.29
C SER A 258 8.76 -5.72 46.37
N GLY A 259 9.49 -6.33 47.29
CA GLY A 259 8.97 -7.27 48.29
C GLY A 259 8.68 -8.67 47.73
N ASP A 260 9.02 -8.96 46.48
CA ASP A 260 8.86 -10.27 45.86
C ASP A 260 9.91 -11.29 46.34
N PHE A 261 10.95 -10.83 47.05
CA PHE A 261 11.98 -11.65 47.68
C PHE A 261 12.42 -11.05 49.03
N GLY A 262 12.67 -11.89 50.03
CA GLY A 262 13.14 -11.44 51.34
C GLY A 262 14.57 -10.89 51.32
N TYR A 263 14.85 -9.88 52.14
CA TYR A 263 16.21 -9.36 52.32
C TYR A 263 17.16 -10.44 52.83
N PHE A 264 18.39 -10.48 52.29
CA PHE A 264 19.38 -11.49 52.70
C PHE A 264 19.73 -11.38 54.18
N GLU A 265 19.69 -10.17 54.71
CA GLU A 265 19.89 -9.80 56.11
C GLU A 265 18.89 -10.50 57.05
N ASN A 266 17.69 -10.83 56.55
CA ASN A 266 16.59 -11.38 57.36
C ASN A 266 16.57 -12.92 57.38
N HIS A 267 17.52 -13.59 56.74
CA HIS A 267 17.56 -15.05 56.71
C HIS A 267 17.97 -15.62 58.10
N PRO A 268 17.27 -16.64 58.64
CA PRO A 268 17.42 -17.09 60.03
C PRO A 268 18.81 -17.62 60.38
N ASN A 269 19.59 -18.02 59.37
CA ASN A 269 20.96 -18.52 59.55
C ASN A 269 22.02 -17.50 59.07
N GLY A 270 21.66 -16.23 58.94
CA GLY A 270 22.53 -15.14 58.52
C GLY A 270 22.64 -14.93 57.01
N LYS A 271 23.16 -13.75 56.64
CA LYS A 271 23.29 -13.25 55.25
C LYS A 271 24.12 -14.14 54.35
N LEU A 272 25.26 -14.65 54.84
CA LEU A 272 26.15 -15.50 54.03
C LEU A 272 25.46 -16.81 53.63
N ARG A 273 24.77 -17.48 54.56
CA ARG A 273 23.98 -18.67 54.27
C ARG A 273 22.84 -18.41 53.28
N ALA A 274 22.24 -17.22 53.28
CA ALA A 274 21.20 -16.86 52.33
C ALA A 274 21.76 -16.77 50.90
N ILE A 275 22.96 -16.21 50.76
CA ILE A 275 23.68 -16.10 49.50
C ILE A 275 24.21 -17.47 49.05
N ASP A 276 24.70 -18.31 49.97
CA ASP A 276 25.12 -19.70 49.68
C ASP A 276 23.98 -20.51 49.07
N LYS A 277 22.82 -20.52 49.74
CA LYS A 277 21.62 -21.20 49.25
C LYS A 277 21.17 -20.69 47.88
N LEU A 278 21.35 -19.39 47.61
CA LEU A 278 21.04 -18.80 46.32
C LEU A 278 22.00 -19.26 45.24
N ILE A 279 23.30 -19.27 45.53
CA ILE A 279 24.35 -19.76 44.61
C ILE A 279 24.10 -21.22 44.25
N GLU A 280 23.77 -22.06 45.24
CA GLU A 280 23.40 -23.45 45.04
C GLU A 280 22.12 -23.61 44.21
N LYS A 281 21.06 -22.87 44.57
CA LYS A 281 19.75 -22.94 43.89
C LYS A 281 19.83 -22.56 42.41
N GLU A 282 20.62 -21.52 42.10
CA GLU A 282 20.73 -20.97 40.74
C GLU A 282 21.94 -21.55 39.98
N ASP A 283 22.68 -22.50 40.55
CA ASP A 283 23.90 -23.11 40.00
C ASP A 283 24.93 -22.06 39.53
N LEU A 284 25.19 -21.05 40.36
CA LEU A 284 26.08 -19.95 40.02
C LEU A 284 27.54 -20.37 40.16
N LYS A 285 28.33 -20.23 39.08
CA LYS A 285 29.79 -20.41 39.11
C LYS A 285 30.50 -19.22 39.78
N THR A 286 30.32 -19.07 41.09
CA THR A 286 30.92 -18.01 41.90
C THR A 286 31.07 -18.39 43.36
N THR A 287 31.76 -17.56 44.15
CA THR A 287 31.84 -17.72 45.61
C THR A 287 30.88 -16.78 46.32
N THR A 288 30.42 -17.18 47.50
CA THR A 288 29.56 -16.38 48.40
C THR A 288 30.11 -14.99 48.64
N LYS A 289 31.41 -14.91 48.94
CA LYS A 289 32.11 -13.65 49.21
C LYS A 289 32.14 -12.75 47.98
N TYR A 290 32.37 -13.31 46.79
CA TYR A 290 32.36 -12.54 45.56
C TYR A 290 30.95 -12.02 45.23
N PHE A 291 29.94 -12.88 45.30
CA PHE A 291 28.55 -12.47 45.08
C PHE A 291 28.14 -11.37 46.06
N GLN A 292 28.42 -11.54 47.36
CA GLN A 292 28.13 -10.55 48.39
C GLN A 292 28.81 -9.21 48.09
N LYS A 293 30.08 -9.22 47.66
CA LYS A 293 30.83 -8.01 47.31
C LYS A 293 30.16 -7.27 46.14
N VAL A 294 29.80 -7.98 45.07
CA VAL A 294 29.11 -7.40 43.91
C VAL A 294 27.72 -6.89 44.30
N TYR A 295 26.97 -7.68 45.06
CA TYR A 295 25.65 -7.33 45.56
C TYR A 295 25.68 -6.04 46.39
N ASN A 296 26.52 -5.99 47.43
CA ASN A 296 26.63 -4.81 48.30
C ASN A 296 27.04 -3.56 47.52
N LYS A 297 27.92 -3.68 46.51
CA LYS A 297 28.32 -2.55 45.66
C LYS A 297 27.14 -1.95 44.90
N LEU A 298 26.21 -2.79 44.46
CA LEU A 298 25.03 -2.37 43.68
C LEU A 298 23.84 -2.00 44.58
N ALA A 299 23.60 -2.76 45.64
CA ALA A 299 22.45 -2.57 46.52
C ALA A 299 22.57 -1.30 47.39
N HIS A 300 23.74 -1.04 47.97
CA HIS A 300 23.92 0.08 48.91
C HIS A 300 24.26 1.41 48.25
N TYR A 301 24.76 1.39 47.00
CA TYR A 301 25.23 2.61 46.33
C TYR A 301 24.52 2.79 45.00
N ALA A 302 23.47 3.63 44.99
CA ALA A 302 22.74 3.96 43.77
C ALA A 302 23.68 4.46 42.66
N THR A 303 24.68 5.29 42.99
CA THR A 303 25.68 5.80 42.04
C THR A 303 26.41 4.70 41.26
N ASN A 304 26.69 3.55 41.88
CA ASN A 304 27.29 2.39 41.22
C ASN A 304 26.26 1.59 40.43
N ARG A 305 25.02 1.52 40.92
CA ARG A 305 23.93 0.76 40.31
C ARG A 305 23.43 1.40 39.02
N ILE A 306 23.20 2.72 39.03
CA ILE A 306 22.76 3.52 37.87
C ILE A 306 23.94 4.13 37.09
N ALA A 307 25.12 3.53 37.18
CA ALA A 307 26.28 3.95 36.41
C ALA A 307 26.13 3.60 34.92
N LYS A 308 26.79 4.36 34.03
CA LYS A 308 26.77 4.14 32.57
C LYS A 308 27.10 2.71 32.15
N ASN A 309 28.05 2.07 32.85
CA ASN A 309 28.45 0.68 32.56
C ASN A 309 27.42 -0.38 33.00
N GLN A 310 26.38 0.00 33.74
CA GLN A 310 25.30 -0.90 34.16
C GLN A 310 24.09 -0.87 33.23
N VAL A 311 24.00 0.05 32.26
CA VAL A 311 22.84 0.19 31.36
C VAL A 311 22.49 -1.14 30.70
N ALA A 312 23.47 -1.87 30.16
CA ALA A 312 23.25 -3.17 29.52
C ALA A 312 22.79 -4.25 30.52
N ASN A 313 23.27 -4.20 31.77
CA ASN A 313 22.88 -5.15 32.80
C ASN A 313 21.46 -4.90 33.29
N ILE A 314 21.09 -3.62 33.52
CA ILE A 314 19.74 -3.24 33.94
C ILE A 314 18.74 -3.57 32.83
N ASP A 315 19.05 -3.23 31.57
CA ASP A 315 18.18 -3.53 30.43
C ASP A 315 17.93 -5.04 30.30
N PHE A 316 18.99 -5.85 30.41
CA PHE A 316 18.87 -7.30 30.41
C PHE A 316 17.99 -7.80 31.56
N VAL A 317 18.23 -7.34 32.79
CA VAL A 317 17.47 -7.78 33.97
C VAL A 317 15.99 -7.39 33.86
N ALA A 318 15.69 -6.14 33.50
CA ALA A 318 14.32 -5.62 33.35
C ALA A 318 13.54 -6.34 32.25
N ASN A 319 14.17 -6.60 31.11
CA ASN A 319 13.50 -7.15 29.94
C ASN A 319 13.57 -8.69 29.86
N THR A 320 14.50 -9.32 30.57
CA THR A 320 14.74 -10.78 30.47
C THR A 320 14.51 -11.56 31.76
N MET A 321 14.88 -11.01 32.93
CA MET A 321 14.81 -11.75 34.20
C MET A 321 13.55 -11.41 35.01
N LEU A 322 13.09 -10.16 34.98
CA LEU A 322 11.94 -9.67 35.77
C LEU A 322 10.57 -9.81 35.08
N ILE A 323 10.45 -10.67 34.06
CA ILE A 323 9.23 -10.78 33.25
C ILE A 323 7.99 -11.15 34.09
N GLY A 324 8.16 -12.00 35.11
CA GLY A 324 7.08 -12.42 36.02
C GLY A 324 6.84 -11.49 37.22
N PHE A 325 7.62 -10.42 37.38
CA PHE A 325 7.64 -9.57 38.57
C PHE A 325 7.38 -8.10 38.20
N PRO A 326 6.12 -7.70 37.97
CA PRO A 326 5.79 -6.39 37.40
C PRO A 326 6.24 -5.22 38.28
N LYS A 327 6.21 -5.37 39.61
CA LYS A 327 6.67 -4.34 40.56
C LYS A 327 8.19 -4.15 40.47
N ALA A 328 8.95 -5.25 40.54
CA ALA A 328 10.41 -5.22 40.39
C ALA A 328 10.83 -4.68 39.01
N LYS A 329 10.14 -5.09 37.94
CA LYS A 329 10.38 -4.61 36.58
C LYS A 329 10.18 -3.10 36.48
N LYS A 330 9.13 -2.56 37.09
CA LYS A 330 8.88 -1.11 37.10
C LYS A 330 10.03 -0.34 37.75
N ILE A 331 10.55 -0.83 38.89
CA ILE A 331 11.71 -0.22 39.56
C ILE A 331 12.94 -0.24 38.64
N ALA A 332 13.24 -1.39 38.02
CA ALA A 332 14.38 -1.53 37.12
C ALA A 332 14.29 -0.62 35.89
N LEU A 333 13.10 -0.40 35.33
CA LEU A 333 12.90 0.49 34.19
C LEU A 333 13.10 1.97 34.53
N ILE A 334 12.71 2.40 35.75
CA ILE A 334 12.98 3.76 36.25
C ILE A 334 14.50 3.97 36.35
N GLU A 335 15.21 3.04 36.99
CA GLU A 335 16.67 3.11 37.11
C GLU A 335 17.39 3.02 35.75
N LEU A 336 16.83 2.28 34.78
CA LEU A 336 17.35 2.24 33.40
C LEU A 336 17.23 3.60 32.72
N GLN A 337 16.13 4.31 32.94
CA GLN A 337 15.93 5.65 32.39
C GLN A 337 16.93 6.64 33.01
N GLU A 338 17.13 6.60 34.32
CA GLU A 338 18.14 7.42 35.02
C GLU A 338 19.58 7.11 34.59
N ALA A 339 19.91 5.83 34.38
CA ALA A 339 21.22 5.44 33.89
C ALA A 339 21.46 5.90 32.43
N LYS A 340 20.39 5.97 31.62
CA LYS A 340 20.44 6.47 30.24
C LYS A 340 20.51 8.00 30.16
N THR A 341 19.92 8.75 31.08
CA THR A 341 20.00 10.23 31.04
C THR A 341 21.40 10.76 31.37
N LYS A 342 22.20 10.02 32.14
CA LYS A 342 23.64 10.29 32.34
C LYS A 342 24.52 10.02 31.10
N LEU A 343 23.93 9.63 29.97
CA LEU A 343 24.62 9.53 28.66
C LEU A 343 24.64 10.86 27.89
N ARG A 344 23.80 11.83 28.29
CA ARG A 344 23.88 13.23 27.86
C ARG A 344 24.76 13.99 28.83
#